data_AF-A0A540MT09-F1
#
_entry.id   AF-A0A540MT09-F1
#
_cell.length_a   1.000
_cell.length_b   1.000
_cell.length_c   1.000
_cell.angle_alpha   90.00
_cell.angle_beta   90.00
_cell.angle_gamma   90.00
#
_symmetry.space_group_name_H-M   'P 1'
#
loop_
_entity.id
_entity.type
_entity.pdbx_description
1 polymer ?
#
loop_
_entity_poly.entity_id
_entity_poly.type
_entity_poly.pdbx_seq_one_letter_code
_entity_poly.pdbx_strand_id
1 'polypeptide(L)' 'MVIEHSSRGEHVYNIFFRLLKEQIICTNNPINDDTSHVVVAQLLFLESENPSKPSHMYLNSNREGVHGSWV' A
#
# COMPACT_ATOMS: atom_id res chain seq x y z
N MET A 1 1.03 -11.18 -10.50
CA MET A 1 1.21 -12.32 -9.59
C MET A 1 2.69 -12.37 -9.23
N VAL A 2 3.04 -12.44 -7.95
CA VAL A 2 4.42 -12.55 -7.46
C VAL A 2 4.55 -13.89 -6.75
N ILE A 3 5.60 -14.63 -7.06
CA ILE A 3 5.90 -15.93 -6.46
C ILE A 3 7.08 -15.73 -5.51
N GLU A 4 6.87 -16.03 -4.23
CA GLU A 4 7.91 -16.02 -3.21
C GLU A 4 8.28 -17.45 -2.87
N HIS A 5 9.54 -17.82 -3.12
CA HIS A 5 10.06 -19.15 -2.80
C HIS A 5 10.59 -19.16 -1.36
N SER A 6 10.03 -20.02 -0.51
CA SER A 6 10.54 -20.29 0.83
C SER A 6 10.93 -21.76 0.95
N SER A 7 11.73 -22.12 1.97
CA SER A 7 12.07 -23.51 2.28
C SER A 7 10.85 -24.39 2.60
N ARG A 8 9.68 -23.78 2.84
CA ARG A 8 8.42 -24.45 3.18
C ARG A 8 7.42 -24.49 2.01
N GLY A 9 7.78 -23.98 0.83
CA GLY A 9 6.94 -23.96 -0.36
C GLY A 9 6.88 -22.60 -1.06
N GLU A 10 6.06 -22.54 -2.11
CA GLU A 10 5.80 -21.34 -2.89
C GLU A 10 4.58 -20.59 -2.35
N HIS A 11 4.73 -19.31 -2.08
CA HIS A 11 3.62 -18.44 -1.76
C HIS A 11 3.32 -17.51 -2.93
N VAL A 12 2.06 -17.52 -3.38
CA VAL A 12 1.59 -16.70 -4.49
C VAL A 12 0.85 -15.49 -3.92
N TYR A 13 1.38 -14.29 -4.18
CA TYR A 13 0.78 -13.03 -3.74
C TYR A 13 0.42 -12.14 -4.93
N ASN A 14 -0.56 -11.26 -4.74
CA ASN A 14 -0.66 -10.06 -5.58
C ASN A 14 0.52 -9.13 -5.26
N ILE A 15 1.03 -8.41 -6.27
CA ILE A 15 2.15 -7.46 -6.10
C ILE A 15 1.85 -6.43 -4.99
N PHE A 16 0.60 -6.01 -4.83
CA PHE A 16 0.20 -5.08 -3.76
C PHE A 16 0.40 -5.66 -2.35
N PHE A 17 0.15 -6.95 -2.14
CA PHE A 17 0.42 -7.59 -0.83
C PHE A 17 1.92 -7.67 -0.55
N ARG A 18 2.74 -7.95 -1.59
CA ARG A 18 4.19 -7.97 -1.43
C ARG A 18 4.75 -6.60 -1.06
N LEU A 19 4.22 -5.54 -1.68
CA LEU A 19 4.56 -4.15 -1.39
C LEU A 19 4.08 -3.71 0.01
N LEU A 20 2.87 -4.10 0.42
CA LEU A 20 2.36 -3.80 1.75
C LEU A 20 3.26 -4.40 2.85
N LYS A 21 3.78 -5.62 2.68
CA LYS A 21 4.79 -6.20 3.60
C LYS A 21 6.07 -5.36 3.71
N GLU A 22 6.42 -4.59 2.68
CA GLU A 22 7.55 -3.67 2.70
C GLU A 22 7.19 -2.28 3.25
N GLN A 23 5.99 -2.12 3.82
CA GLN A 23 5.41 -0.86 4.25
C GLN A 23 5.15 0.14 3.13
N ILE A 24 4.78 -0.37 1.95
CA ILE A 24 4.45 0.45 0.79
C ILE A 24 2.94 0.35 0.52
N ILE A 25 2.24 1.48 0.65
CA ILE A 25 0.83 1.65 0.29
C ILE A 25 0.75 2.31 -1.08
N CYS A 26 -0.01 1.72 -2.01
CA CYS A 26 -0.22 2.29 -3.35
C CYS A 26 -1.71 2.54 -3.59
N THR A 27 -2.06 3.77 -3.99
CA THR A 27 -3.43 4.13 -4.37
C THR A 27 -3.44 4.71 -5.78
N ASN A 28 -4.15 4.08 -6.70
CA ASN A 28 -4.25 4.51 -8.11
C ASN A 28 -5.51 5.32 -8.44
N ASN A 29 -6.37 5.55 -7.44
CA ASN A 29 -7.62 6.28 -7.60
C ASN A 29 -7.66 7.45 -6.59
N PRO A 30 -8.50 8.47 -6.84
CA PRO A 30 -8.81 9.47 -5.84
C PRO A 30 -9.29 8.83 -4.54
N ILE A 31 -8.74 9.29 -3.42
CA ILE A 31 -9.24 8.92 -2.10
C ILE A 31 -10.54 9.68 -1.86
N ASN A 32 -11.62 8.93 -1.67
CA ASN A 32 -12.96 9.40 -1.35
C ASN A 32 -13.49 8.65 -0.13
N ASP A 33 -14.72 8.96 0.30
CA ASP A 33 -15.33 8.34 1.48
C ASP A 33 -15.35 6.80 1.39
N ASP A 34 -15.59 6.26 0.18
CA ASP A 34 -15.63 4.82 -0.08
C ASP A 34 -14.26 4.14 -0.12
N THR A 35 -13.15 4.88 -0.20
CA THR A 35 -11.80 4.29 -0.32
C THR A 35 -10.88 4.69 0.84
N SER A 36 -11.19 5.78 1.53
CA SER A 36 -10.45 6.28 2.68
C SER A 36 -10.29 5.24 3.79
N HIS A 37 -11.35 4.46 4.06
CA HIS A 37 -11.33 3.42 5.09
C HIS A 37 -10.31 2.31 4.81
N VAL A 38 -10.05 1.99 3.53
CA VAL A 38 -9.04 0.99 3.14
C VAL A 38 -7.64 1.48 3.45
N VAL A 39 -7.34 2.75 3.14
CA VAL A 39 -6.05 3.38 3.43
C VAL A 39 -5.80 3.44 4.93
N VAL A 40 -6.81 3.84 5.72
CA VAL A 40 -6.72 3.87 7.19
C VAL A 40 -6.45 2.48 7.75
N ALA A 41 -7.16 1.46 7.27
CA ALA A 41 -6.94 0.08 7.69
C ALA A 41 -5.52 -0.41 7.37
N GLN A 42 -4.99 -0.08 6.19
CA GLN A 42 -3.62 -0.43 5.80
C GLN A 42 -2.58 0.27 6.69
N LEU A 43 -2.75 1.55 7.01
CA LEU A 43 -1.85 2.28 7.90
C LEU A 43 -1.82 1.69 9.31
N LEU A 44 -2.99 1.45 9.91
CA LEU A 44 -3.11 0.86 11.25
C LEU A 44 -2.50 -0.55 11.29
N PHE A 45 -2.69 -1.33 10.21
CA PHE A 45 -2.05 -2.64 10.09
C PHE A 45 -0.52 -2.54 10.07
N LEU A 46 0.05 -1.65 9.26
CA LEU A 46 1.51 -1.46 9.20
C LEU A 46 2.11 -0.96 10.51
N GLU A 47 1.43 -0.03 11.18
CA GLU A 47 1.82 0.48 12.49
C GLU A 47 1.81 -0.64 13.55
N SER A 48 0.83 -1.55 13.50
CA SER A 48 0.76 -2.68 14.42
C SER A 48 1.88 -3.72 14.20
N GLU A 49 2.33 -3.90 12.95
CA GLU A 49 3.37 -4.86 12.59
C GLU A 49 4.78 -4.35 12.95
N ASN A 50 5.08 -3.10 12.63
CA ASN A 50 6.36 -2.49 12.96
C ASN A 50 6.26 -0.96 13.03
N PRO A 51 5.94 -0.39 14.20
CA PRO A 51 5.72 1.05 14.37
C PRO A 51 6.99 1.89 14.20
N SER A 52 8.17 1.26 14.29
CA SER A 52 9.46 1.94 14.15
C SER A 52 9.93 2.05 12.71
N LYS A 53 9.38 1.24 11.79
CA LYS A 53 9.74 1.29 10.37
C LYS A 53 8.87 2.37 9.68
N PRO A 54 9.46 3.22 8.81
CA PRO A 54 8.71 4.25 8.11
C PRO A 54 7.82 3.65 7.02
N SER A 55 6.57 4.11 6.97
CA SER A 55 5.63 3.76 5.92
C SER A 55 5.75 4.72 4.72
N HIS A 56 5.70 4.17 3.52
CA HIS A 56 5.75 4.91 2.26
C HIS A 56 4.42 4.83 1.53
N MET A 57 3.87 5.97 1.12
CA MET A 57 2.60 6.04 0.41
C MET A 57 2.80 6.63 -0.98
N TYR A 58 2.48 5.85 -2.00
CA TYR A 58 2.52 6.27 -3.40
C TYR A 58 1.11 6.59 -3.88
N LEU A 59 0.88 7.89 -4.05
CA LEU A 59 -0.39 8.46 -4.51
C LEU A 59 -0.34 8.69 -6.01
N ASN A 60 -1.03 7.84 -6.76
CA ASN A 60 -1.30 8.06 -8.17
C ASN A 60 -2.80 8.33 -8.35
N SER A 61 -3.26 9.49 -7.91
CA SER A 61 -4.64 9.91 -8.14
C SER A 61 -4.67 10.79 -9.39
N ASN A 62 -5.17 10.27 -10.51
CA ASN A 62 -5.56 11.11 -11.64
C ASN A 62 -6.81 11.92 -11.25
N ARG A 63 -6.62 13.02 -10.54
CA ARG A 63 -7.68 14.03 -10.52
C ARG A 63 -7.82 14.56 -11.95
N GLU A 64 -9.01 14.51 -12.53
CA GLU A 64 -9.38 15.55 -13.47
C GLU A 64 -9.26 16.88 -12.71
N GLY A 65 -8.13 17.57 -12.91
CA GLY A 65 -7.88 18.88 -12.33
C GLY A 65 -7.05 18.88 -11.04
N VAL A 66 -5.93 19.59 -11.15
CA VAL A 66 -5.10 20.17 -10.07
C VAL A 66 -3.90 19.31 -9.63
N HIS A 67 -2.77 19.71 -10.23
CA HIS A 67 -1.37 19.52 -9.80
C HIS A 67 -1.18 19.67 -8.29
N GLY A 68 -0.46 18.73 -7.69
CA GLY A 68 0.08 18.85 -6.33
C GLY A 68 0.97 17.67 -6.00
N SER A 69 2.24 17.73 -6.39
CA SER A 69 3.27 16.84 -5.89
C SER A 69 3.55 17.24 -4.44
N TRP A 70 3.20 16.38 -3.49
CA TRP A 70 3.68 16.49 -2.12
C TRP A 70 4.89 15.55 -1.99
N VAL A 71 6.08 16.14 -1.90
CA VAL A 71 7.26 15.50 -1.30
C VAL A 71 7.24 15.84 0.18
#